data_AF-A0A2P5NDQ2-F1
#
_entry.id   AF-A0A2P5NDQ2-F1
#
_cell.length_a   1.000
_cell.length_b   1.000
_cell.length_c   1.000
_cell.angle_alpha   90.00
_cell.angle_beta   90.00
_cell.angle_gamma   90.00
#
_symmetry.space_group_name_H-M   'P 1'
#
loop_
_entity.id
_entity.type
_entity.pdbx_description
1 polymer ?
#
loop_
_entity_poly.entity_id
_entity_poly.type
_entity_poly.pdbx_seq_one_letter_code
_entity_poly.pdbx_strand_id
1 'polypeptide(L)'
;MISHASCRYAMLVCYLPPLPPHPFAGKSTPLSRLQLDRRLALLEPEDARDLATLEEIVHWEHIPLASTDENLALRARDALTRLRTPALREMLIWRLELRTLVGALRRRRLGLSAPTVKETWGWGGCLDSVRRHWERSDFNLGHRYPWLAVAERHLMQGEHTALENLLFTTVWEHYVRLAWKHHFDFEAVVLYVLRWHLLDRLTRYAPAAASQRFGELLAQGLGGQDRLFTAPSP
;
A
#
# COMPACT_ATOMS: atom_id res chain seq x y z
N MET A 1 -7.56 -1.98 38.20
CA MET A 1 -6.60 -3.05 37.86
C MET A 1 -6.33 -2.97 36.38
N ILE A 2 -5.10 -2.63 35.97
CA ILE A 2 -4.69 -2.68 34.57
C ILE A 2 -4.56 -4.17 34.21
N SER A 3 -5.30 -4.63 33.19
CA SER A 3 -5.21 -6.01 32.72
C SER A 3 -3.77 -6.31 32.29
N HIS A 4 -3.27 -7.52 32.58
CA HIS A 4 -1.93 -7.96 32.16
C HIS A 4 -1.72 -7.84 30.64
N ALA A 5 -2.80 -7.98 29.85
CA ALA A 5 -2.77 -7.76 28.40
C ALA A 5 -2.47 -6.29 28.04
N SER A 6 -3.11 -5.32 28.71
CA SER A 6 -2.89 -3.90 28.48
C SER A 6 -1.45 -3.45 28.80
N CYS A 7 -0.84 -4.00 29.86
CA CYS A 7 0.57 -3.76 30.15
C CYS A 7 1.50 -4.29 29.06
N ARG A 8 1.16 -5.43 28.43
CA ARG A 8 2.00 -6.06 27.40
C ARG A 8 2.07 -5.22 26.13
N TYR A 9 0.94 -4.77 25.59
CA TYR A 9 0.92 -3.93 24.40
C TYR A 9 1.47 -2.53 24.67
N ALA A 10 1.24 -1.98 25.87
CA ALA A 10 1.88 -0.74 26.28
C ALA A 10 3.41 -0.85 26.23
N MET A 11 3.98 -1.92 26.81
CA MET A 11 5.42 -2.19 26.70
C MET A 11 5.84 -2.33 25.24
N LEU A 12 5.17 -3.17 24.46
CA LEU A 12 5.55 -3.43 23.07
C LEU A 12 5.56 -2.15 22.23
N VAL A 13 4.52 -1.32 22.32
CA VAL A 13 4.45 -0.03 21.62
C VAL A 13 5.58 0.90 22.04
N CYS A 14 5.91 0.97 23.34
CA CYS A 14 7.02 1.78 23.84
C CYS A 14 8.41 1.26 23.40
N TYR A 15 8.56 -0.03 23.14
CA TYR A 15 9.81 -0.64 22.64
C TYR A 15 10.00 -0.52 21.12
N LEU A 16 8.97 -0.10 20.38
CA LEU A 16 9.03 0.13 18.95
C LEU A 16 9.53 1.56 18.67
N PRO A 17 10.58 1.74 17.84
CA PRO A 17 11.09 3.06 17.52
C PRO A 17 10.07 3.85 16.70
N PRO A 18 10.01 5.19 16.84
CA PRO A 18 9.06 5.98 16.08
C PRO A 18 9.29 5.83 14.57
N LEU A 19 8.20 5.68 13.83
CA LEU A 19 8.23 5.75 12.36
C LEU A 19 8.30 7.22 11.92
N PRO A 20 8.90 7.53 10.76
CA PRO A 20 8.92 8.88 10.20
C PRO A 20 7.49 9.44 10.03
N PRO A 21 7.28 10.77 10.08
CA PRO A 21 5.95 11.36 9.96
C PRO A 21 5.36 11.20 8.54
N HIS A 22 6.22 11.18 7.52
CA HIS A 22 5.87 11.01 6.11
C HIS A 22 6.72 9.89 5.51
N PRO A 23 6.18 9.07 4.59
CA PRO A 23 6.87 7.88 4.08
C PRO A 23 8.17 8.16 3.33
N PHE A 24 8.27 9.29 2.63
CA PHE A 24 9.49 9.71 1.91
C PHE A 24 10.53 10.45 2.77
N ALA A 25 10.31 10.61 4.07
CA ALA A 25 11.24 11.38 4.93
C ALA A 25 12.47 10.57 5.40
N GLY A 26 12.39 9.23 5.37
CA GLY A 26 13.46 8.34 5.85
C GLY A 26 14.29 7.72 4.72
N LYS A 27 15.58 7.50 4.97
CA LYS A 27 16.48 6.76 4.05
C LYS A 27 16.47 5.24 4.28
N SER A 28 15.95 4.78 5.41
CA SER A 28 15.91 3.36 5.80
C SER A 28 14.76 3.09 6.75
N THR A 29 14.39 1.81 6.91
CA THR A 29 13.53 1.37 8.00
C THR A 29 14.24 1.52 9.35
N PRO A 30 13.53 1.85 10.45
CA PRO A 30 14.15 2.04 11.76
C PRO A 30 14.56 0.72 12.43
N LEU A 31 14.03 -0.41 11.96
CA LEU A 31 14.37 -1.76 12.40
C LEU A 31 14.54 -2.65 11.18
N SER A 32 15.45 -3.62 11.25
CA SER A 32 15.43 -4.75 10.31
C SER A 32 14.25 -5.68 10.59
N ARG A 33 13.85 -6.50 9.60
CA ARG A 33 12.76 -7.47 9.79
C ARG A 33 13.00 -8.39 10.99
N LEU A 34 14.22 -8.91 11.13
CA LEU A 34 14.62 -9.77 12.24
C LEU A 34 14.46 -9.08 13.61
N GLN A 35 14.82 -7.79 13.69
CA GLN A 35 14.67 -7.01 14.93
C GLN A 35 13.21 -6.71 15.27
N LEU A 36 12.37 -6.55 14.25
CA LEU A 36 10.93 -6.40 14.42
C LEU A 36 10.33 -7.72 14.95
N ASP A 37 10.62 -8.85 14.30
CA ASP A 37 10.11 -10.18 14.70
C ASP A 37 10.49 -10.54 16.15
N ARG A 38 11.71 -10.21 16.58
CA ARG A 38 12.13 -10.40 17.98
C ARG A 38 11.25 -9.64 18.98
N ARG A 39 10.77 -8.44 18.62
CA ARG A 39 9.87 -7.66 19.47
C ARG A 39 8.45 -8.22 19.41
N LEU A 40 7.99 -8.61 18.23
CA LEU A 40 6.67 -9.21 18.01
C LEU A 40 6.52 -10.59 18.67
N ALA A 41 7.60 -11.24 19.09
CA ALA A 41 7.56 -12.44 19.93
C ALA A 41 6.83 -12.21 21.28
N LEU A 42 6.62 -10.96 21.69
CA LEU A 42 5.78 -10.61 22.85
C LEU A 42 4.27 -10.70 22.57
N LEU A 43 3.83 -10.86 21.32
CA LEU A 43 2.41 -10.98 21.01
C LEU A 43 1.82 -12.26 21.59
N GLU A 44 0.52 -12.21 21.91
CA GLU A 44 -0.21 -13.45 22.22
C GLU A 44 -0.29 -14.34 20.97
N PRO A 45 -0.37 -15.67 21.13
CA PRO A 45 -0.44 -16.58 19.99
C PRO A 45 -1.63 -16.32 19.05
N GLU A 46 -2.74 -15.80 19.57
CA GLU A 46 -3.90 -15.41 18.77
C GLU A 46 -3.64 -14.13 17.96
N ASP A 47 -3.02 -13.13 18.58
CA ASP A 47 -2.63 -11.87 17.93
C ASP A 47 -1.56 -12.08 16.87
N ALA A 48 -0.56 -12.92 17.15
CA ALA A 48 0.45 -13.28 16.18
C ALA A 48 -0.16 -13.94 14.93
N ARG A 49 -1.21 -14.77 15.12
CA ARG A 49 -1.95 -15.40 14.00
C ARG A 49 -2.76 -14.38 13.20
N ASP A 50 -3.44 -13.46 13.88
CA ASP A 50 -4.20 -12.38 13.23
C ASP A 50 -3.27 -11.48 12.42
N LEU A 51 -2.13 -11.08 13.00
CA LEU A 51 -1.12 -10.26 12.32
C LEU A 51 -0.55 -11.00 11.09
N ALA A 52 -0.19 -12.27 11.23
CA ALA A 52 0.31 -13.08 10.12
C ALA A 52 -0.72 -13.20 8.98
N THR A 53 -1.99 -13.44 9.32
CA THR A 53 -3.10 -13.50 8.35
C THR A 53 -3.25 -12.17 7.60
N LEU A 54 -3.16 -11.04 8.31
CA LEU A 54 -3.24 -9.72 7.70
C LEU A 54 -2.03 -9.43 6.81
N GLU A 55 -0.82 -9.74 7.30
CA GLU A 55 0.42 -9.60 6.55
C GLU A 55 0.37 -10.40 5.25
N GLU A 56 -0.07 -11.65 5.27
CA GLU A 56 -0.16 -12.52 4.09
C GLU A 56 -0.96 -11.91 2.94
N ILE A 57 -2.10 -11.27 3.24
CA ILE A 57 -2.95 -10.64 2.22
C ILE A 57 -2.42 -9.24 1.84
N VAL A 58 -1.84 -8.52 2.79
CA VAL A 58 -1.34 -7.15 2.56
C VAL A 58 0.01 -7.15 1.83
N HIS A 59 0.87 -8.15 2.03
CA HIS A 59 2.22 -8.30 1.47
C HIS A 59 2.31 -8.94 0.10
N TRP A 60 1.20 -8.93 -0.61
CA TRP A 60 1.08 -9.65 -1.85
C TRP A 60 1.81 -8.94 -3.03
N GLU A 61 3.11 -8.69 -2.89
CA GLU A 61 3.97 -8.00 -3.86
C GLU A 61 4.38 -8.87 -5.06
N HIS A 62 3.82 -10.06 -5.22
CA HIS A 62 4.20 -10.98 -6.29
C HIS A 62 3.03 -11.61 -7.08
N ILE A 63 1.84 -10.99 -7.20
CA ILE A 63 0.92 -11.38 -8.28
C ILE A 63 1.28 -10.61 -9.56
N PRO A 64 1.87 -11.28 -10.57
CA PRO A 64 1.95 -10.71 -11.90
C PRO A 64 0.55 -10.38 -12.41
N LEU A 65 0.49 -9.43 -13.34
CA LEU A 65 -0.68 -8.87 -14.04
C LEU A 65 -1.74 -9.89 -14.54
N ALA A 66 -1.48 -11.19 -14.44
CA ALA A 66 -2.29 -12.31 -14.95
C ALA A 66 -2.79 -13.30 -13.89
N SER A 67 -2.56 -13.04 -12.60
CA SER A 67 -2.97 -14.01 -11.57
C SER A 67 -4.44 -13.83 -11.24
N THR A 68 -5.20 -14.91 -11.36
CA THR A 68 -6.65 -14.94 -11.26
C THR A 68 -7.18 -14.30 -9.98
N ASP A 69 -7.93 -13.22 -10.14
CA ASP A 69 -8.61 -12.44 -9.09
C ASP A 69 -9.43 -13.31 -8.11
N GLU A 70 -9.84 -14.50 -8.54
CA GLU A 70 -10.63 -15.47 -7.77
C GLU A 70 -9.88 -16.07 -6.57
N ASN A 71 -8.61 -16.44 -6.71
CA ASN A 71 -7.85 -17.05 -5.60
C ASN A 71 -7.59 -16.02 -4.49
N LEU A 72 -7.27 -14.79 -4.89
CA LEU A 72 -7.15 -13.68 -3.96
C LEU A 72 -8.48 -13.42 -3.23
N ALA A 73 -9.60 -13.41 -3.96
CA ALA A 73 -10.91 -13.22 -3.36
C ALA A 73 -11.24 -14.33 -2.34
N LEU A 74 -10.91 -15.59 -2.63
CA LEU A 74 -11.11 -16.71 -1.71
C LEU A 74 -10.27 -16.57 -0.43
N ARG A 75 -8.98 -16.28 -0.57
CA ARG A 75 -8.08 -16.09 0.59
C ARG A 75 -8.46 -14.87 1.42
N ALA A 76 -8.87 -13.79 0.77
CA ALA A 76 -9.39 -12.62 1.45
C ALA A 76 -10.67 -12.93 2.25
N ARG A 77 -11.60 -13.73 1.70
CA ARG A 77 -12.81 -14.17 2.42
C ARG A 77 -12.46 -14.96 3.68
N ASP A 78 -11.59 -15.95 3.52
CA ASP A 78 -11.16 -16.80 4.64
C ASP A 78 -10.36 -16.00 5.70
N ALA A 79 -9.51 -15.07 5.28
CA ALA A 79 -8.86 -14.14 6.20
C ALA A 79 -9.88 -13.32 7.01
N LEU A 80 -10.91 -12.77 6.36
CA LEU A 80 -11.93 -11.95 7.03
C LEU A 80 -12.80 -12.73 8.02
N THR A 81 -13.01 -14.04 7.82
CA THR A 81 -13.73 -14.88 8.79
C THR A 81 -12.87 -15.22 10.00
N ARG A 82 -11.55 -15.34 9.82
CA ARG A 82 -10.59 -15.68 10.89
C ARG A 82 -10.20 -14.50 11.76
N LEU A 83 -10.07 -13.31 11.18
CA LEU A 83 -9.70 -12.10 11.92
C LEU A 83 -10.70 -11.84 13.05
N ARG A 84 -10.21 -11.78 14.28
CA ARG A 84 -11.06 -11.71 15.48
C ARG A 84 -11.71 -10.35 15.67
N THR A 85 -11.00 -9.26 15.40
CA THR A 85 -11.50 -7.91 15.72
C THR A 85 -12.08 -7.20 14.49
N PRO A 86 -13.16 -6.41 14.66
CA PRO A 86 -13.73 -5.61 13.57
C PRO A 86 -12.72 -4.66 12.93
N ALA A 87 -11.83 -4.06 13.74
CA ALA A 87 -10.82 -3.13 13.27
C ALA A 87 -9.86 -3.78 12.25
N LEU A 88 -9.42 -5.01 12.49
CA LEU A 88 -8.56 -5.74 11.54
C LEU A 88 -9.29 -6.06 10.24
N ARG A 89 -10.57 -6.43 10.34
CA ARG A 89 -11.41 -6.68 9.16
C ARG A 89 -11.57 -5.41 8.34
N GLU A 90 -11.83 -4.26 8.98
CA GLU A 90 -11.92 -2.96 8.30
C GLU A 90 -10.61 -2.58 7.60
N MET A 91 -9.46 -2.77 8.26
CA MET A 91 -8.14 -2.54 7.66
C MET A 91 -7.93 -3.40 6.41
N LEU A 92 -8.30 -4.69 6.48
CA LEU A 92 -8.18 -5.61 5.36
C LEU A 92 -9.14 -5.25 4.22
N ILE A 93 -10.41 -4.98 4.53
CA ILE A 93 -11.43 -4.57 3.55
C ILE A 93 -10.97 -3.32 2.80
N TRP A 94 -10.50 -2.30 3.51
CA TRP A 94 -10.02 -1.07 2.88
C TRP A 94 -8.84 -1.34 1.93
N ARG A 95 -7.89 -2.20 2.32
CA ARG A 95 -6.77 -2.60 1.47
C ARG A 95 -7.19 -3.42 0.25
N LEU A 96 -8.26 -4.21 0.35
CA LEU A 96 -8.81 -4.95 -0.78
C LEU A 96 -9.56 -4.02 -1.74
N GLU A 97 -10.37 -3.09 -1.21
CA GLU A 97 -11.08 -2.07 -2.01
C GLU A 97 -10.09 -1.19 -2.80
N LEU A 98 -9.00 -0.74 -2.16
CA LEU A 98 -7.92 -0.02 -2.85
C LEU A 98 -7.39 -0.81 -4.06
N ARG A 99 -7.10 -2.11 -3.87
CA ARG A 99 -6.59 -2.99 -4.94
C ARG A 99 -7.60 -3.18 -6.05
N THR A 100 -8.87 -3.41 -5.70
CA THR A 100 -9.97 -3.53 -6.65
C THR A 100 -10.09 -2.27 -7.51
N LEU A 101 -10.02 -1.09 -6.90
CA LEU A 101 -10.11 0.17 -7.63
C LEU A 101 -8.91 0.40 -8.56
N VAL A 102 -7.69 0.10 -8.10
CA VAL A 102 -6.50 0.17 -8.97
C VAL A 102 -6.59 -0.84 -10.12
N GLY A 103 -7.09 -2.04 -9.85
CA GLY A 103 -7.35 -3.07 -10.88
C GLY A 103 -8.37 -2.60 -11.91
N ALA A 104 -9.47 -1.97 -11.47
CA ALA A 104 -10.48 -1.38 -12.33
C ALA A 104 -9.90 -0.30 -13.26
N LEU A 105 -9.13 0.64 -12.71
CA LEU A 105 -8.49 1.70 -13.50
C LEU A 105 -7.54 1.12 -14.57
N ARG A 106 -6.77 0.09 -14.21
CA ARG A 106 -5.87 -0.61 -15.16
C ARG A 106 -6.66 -1.33 -16.25
N ARG A 107 -7.71 -2.07 -15.87
CA ARG A 107 -8.58 -2.78 -16.80
C ARG A 107 -9.20 -1.80 -17.82
N ARG A 108 -9.68 -0.64 -17.37
CA ARG A 108 -10.19 0.41 -18.25
C ARG A 108 -9.11 0.96 -19.19
N ARG A 109 -7.90 1.22 -18.69
CA ARG A 109 -6.75 1.65 -19.52
C ARG A 109 -6.40 0.63 -20.61
N LEU A 110 -6.60 -0.66 -20.36
CA LEU A 110 -6.39 -1.72 -21.35
C LEU A 110 -7.54 -1.83 -22.39
N GLY A 111 -8.54 -0.95 -22.34
CA GLY A 111 -9.70 -0.99 -23.23
C GLY A 111 -10.65 -2.17 -22.95
N LEU A 112 -10.50 -2.84 -21.81
CA LEU A 112 -11.37 -3.94 -21.42
C LEU A 112 -12.69 -3.39 -20.87
N SER A 113 -13.78 -4.12 -21.11
CA SER A 113 -15.11 -3.77 -20.63
C SER A 113 -15.22 -3.85 -19.11
N ALA A 114 -16.22 -3.14 -18.56
CA ALA A 114 -16.61 -3.26 -17.17
C ALA A 114 -16.82 -4.74 -16.79
N PRO A 115 -16.34 -5.17 -15.61
CA PRO A 115 -16.55 -6.54 -15.14
C PRO A 115 -18.03 -6.89 -15.04
N THR A 116 -18.40 -8.12 -15.44
CA THR A 116 -19.79 -8.57 -15.35
C THR A 116 -20.18 -8.93 -13.91
N VAL A 117 -21.48 -9.06 -13.64
CA VAL A 117 -21.99 -9.48 -12.31
C VAL A 117 -21.55 -10.90 -11.95
N LYS A 118 -21.26 -11.74 -12.95
CA LYS A 118 -20.85 -13.14 -12.76
C LYS A 118 -19.35 -13.30 -12.50
N GLU A 119 -18.55 -12.28 -12.80
CA GLU A 119 -17.11 -12.29 -12.58
C GLU A 119 -16.78 -11.99 -11.12
N THR A 120 -15.98 -12.86 -10.47
CA THR A 120 -15.39 -12.54 -9.17
C THR A 120 -14.05 -11.84 -9.41
N TRP A 121 -14.06 -10.50 -9.38
CA TRP A 121 -12.92 -9.69 -9.84
C TRP A 121 -12.42 -8.67 -8.79
N GLY A 122 -13.03 -8.61 -7.61
CA GLY A 122 -12.66 -7.65 -6.58
C GLY A 122 -13.45 -7.76 -5.29
N TRP A 123 -13.32 -6.74 -4.44
CA TRP A 123 -13.85 -6.72 -3.08
C TRP A 123 -14.61 -5.44 -2.73
N GLY A 124 -15.55 -5.58 -1.80
CA GLY A 124 -16.12 -4.48 -1.03
C GLY A 124 -17.25 -3.72 -1.73
N GLY A 125 -17.67 -2.63 -1.09
CA GLY A 125 -18.84 -1.84 -1.50
C GLY A 125 -18.61 -1.01 -2.77
N CYS A 126 -17.39 -1.00 -3.31
CA CYS A 126 -17.05 -0.26 -4.51
C CYS A 126 -17.50 -0.94 -5.82
N LEU A 127 -17.71 -2.27 -5.80
CA LEU A 127 -17.94 -3.07 -7.01
C LEU A 127 -19.15 -2.62 -7.83
N ASP A 128 -20.26 -2.33 -7.17
CA ASP A 128 -21.47 -1.87 -7.85
C ASP A 128 -21.27 -0.50 -8.49
N SER A 129 -20.57 0.42 -7.83
CA SER A 129 -20.30 1.75 -8.38
C SER A 129 -19.36 1.67 -9.57
N VAL A 130 -18.31 0.84 -9.49
CA VAL A 130 -17.41 0.61 -10.62
C VAL A 130 -18.15 0.07 -11.84
N ARG A 131 -19.05 -0.91 -11.65
CA ARG A 131 -19.86 -1.45 -12.75
C ARG A 131 -20.80 -0.42 -13.36
N ARG A 132 -21.53 0.35 -12.55
CA ARG A 132 -22.54 1.31 -13.02
C ARG A 132 -21.94 2.58 -13.63
N HIS A 133 -20.77 2.99 -13.14
CA HIS A 133 -20.13 4.26 -13.52
C HIS A 133 -18.78 4.04 -14.19
N TRP A 134 -18.66 2.98 -14.99
CA TRP A 134 -17.40 2.56 -15.62
C TRP A 134 -16.73 3.66 -16.45
N GLU A 135 -17.52 4.49 -17.13
CA GLU A 135 -17.01 5.59 -17.97
C GLU A 135 -16.59 6.83 -17.17
N ARG A 136 -16.94 6.92 -15.88
CA ARG A 136 -16.54 8.07 -15.05
C ARG A 136 -15.14 7.86 -14.50
N SER A 137 -14.31 8.90 -14.59
CA SER A 137 -12.92 8.93 -14.13
C SER A 137 -12.69 8.28 -12.76
N ASP A 138 -13.56 8.63 -11.80
CA ASP A 138 -13.51 8.21 -10.41
C ASP A 138 -14.55 7.13 -10.04
N PHE A 139 -15.24 6.54 -11.02
CA PHE A 139 -16.36 5.61 -10.80
C PHE A 139 -17.50 6.19 -9.93
N ASN A 140 -17.65 7.51 -9.86
CA ASN A 140 -18.53 8.22 -8.92
C ASN A 140 -18.20 7.95 -7.43
N LEU A 141 -16.95 7.62 -7.13
CA LEU A 141 -16.46 7.34 -5.79
C LEU A 141 -15.51 8.42 -5.25
N GLY A 142 -15.33 9.54 -5.96
CA GLY A 142 -14.38 10.59 -5.60
C GLY A 142 -14.55 11.17 -4.20
N HIS A 143 -15.77 11.19 -3.65
CA HIS A 143 -15.98 11.61 -2.26
C HIS A 143 -15.36 10.63 -1.25
N ARG A 144 -15.49 9.32 -1.48
CA ARG A 144 -14.94 8.27 -0.59
C ARG A 144 -13.46 8.02 -0.86
N TYR A 145 -13.04 8.16 -2.12
CA TYR A 145 -11.68 7.92 -2.58
C TYR A 145 -11.17 9.09 -3.43
N PRO A 146 -10.80 10.23 -2.80
CA PRO A 146 -10.39 11.43 -3.53
C PRO A 146 -9.17 11.22 -4.44
N TRP A 147 -8.34 10.23 -4.14
CA TRP A 147 -7.15 9.86 -4.91
C TRP A 147 -7.46 9.26 -6.29
N LEU A 148 -8.70 8.79 -6.55
CA LEU A 148 -9.02 8.07 -7.79
C LEU A 148 -8.81 8.91 -9.05
N ALA A 149 -9.29 10.15 -9.05
CA ALA A 149 -9.16 11.03 -10.22
C ALA A 149 -7.69 11.35 -10.54
N VAL A 150 -6.84 11.46 -9.51
CA VAL A 150 -5.40 11.69 -9.67
C VAL A 150 -4.70 10.42 -10.16
N ALA A 151 -5.07 9.25 -9.61
CA ALA A 151 -4.52 7.96 -10.04
C ALA A 151 -4.85 7.64 -11.50
N GLU A 152 -6.08 7.92 -11.94
CA GLU A 152 -6.44 7.77 -13.35
C GLU A 152 -5.58 8.68 -14.24
N ARG A 153 -5.40 9.95 -13.86
CA ARG A 153 -4.56 10.88 -14.62
C ARG A 153 -3.14 10.36 -14.81
N HIS A 154 -2.49 9.93 -13.73
CA HIS A 154 -1.14 9.33 -13.80
C HIS A 154 -1.13 8.06 -14.66
N LEU A 155 -2.18 7.24 -14.59
CA LEU A 155 -2.32 6.08 -15.47
C LEU A 155 -2.43 6.48 -16.94
N MET A 156 -3.24 7.48 -17.29
CA MET A 156 -3.40 7.93 -18.68
C MET A 156 -2.12 8.55 -19.24
N GLN A 157 -1.35 9.25 -18.40
CA GLN A 157 -0.08 9.89 -18.78
C GLN A 157 1.12 8.93 -18.75
N GLY A 158 0.94 7.68 -18.30
CA GLY A 158 2.05 6.72 -18.16
C GLY A 158 3.03 7.06 -17.03
N GLU A 159 2.63 7.91 -16.08
CA GLU A 159 3.47 8.35 -14.95
C GLU A 159 3.48 7.30 -13.84
N HIS A 160 4.13 6.16 -14.11
CA HIS A 160 4.15 4.99 -13.21
C HIS A 160 4.69 5.32 -11.82
N THR A 161 5.77 6.09 -11.73
CA THR A 161 6.36 6.51 -10.45
C THR A 161 5.44 7.45 -9.66
N ALA A 162 4.75 8.37 -10.33
CA ALA A 162 3.82 9.29 -9.68
C ALA A 162 2.59 8.53 -9.14
N LEU A 163 2.07 7.58 -9.91
CA LEU A 163 1.01 6.68 -9.45
C LEU A 163 1.44 5.87 -8.22
N GLU A 164 2.64 5.28 -8.24
CA GLU A 164 3.13 4.51 -7.10
C GLU A 164 3.26 5.38 -5.85
N ASN A 165 3.85 6.58 -5.98
CA ASN A 165 3.97 7.52 -4.86
C ASN A 165 2.61 7.95 -4.31
N LEU A 166 1.63 8.22 -5.17
CA LEU A 166 0.26 8.55 -4.78
C LEU A 166 -0.39 7.42 -3.98
N LEU A 167 -0.33 6.19 -4.50
CA LEU A 167 -0.93 5.02 -3.84
C LEU A 167 -0.25 4.74 -2.50
N PHE A 168 1.07 4.84 -2.46
CA PHE A 168 1.83 4.67 -1.23
C PHE A 168 1.44 5.70 -0.17
N THR A 169 1.38 6.98 -0.55
CA THR A 169 0.96 8.09 0.33
C THR A 169 -0.47 7.87 0.83
N THR A 170 -1.38 7.45 -0.06
CA THR A 170 -2.78 7.16 0.28
C THR A 170 -2.89 6.08 1.36
N VAL A 171 -2.13 4.98 1.23
CA VAL A 171 -2.11 3.90 2.23
C VAL A 171 -1.48 4.38 3.54
N TRP A 172 -0.36 5.10 3.46
CA TRP A 172 0.32 5.63 4.62
C TRP A 172 -0.59 6.52 5.46
N GLU A 173 -1.21 7.53 4.85
CA GLU A 173 -2.09 8.45 5.52
C GLU A 173 -3.33 7.77 6.10
N HIS A 174 -3.87 6.76 5.40
CA HIS A 174 -4.96 5.96 5.93
C HIS A 174 -4.56 5.27 7.25
N TYR A 175 -3.38 4.66 7.30
CA TYR A 175 -2.89 4.03 8.52
C TYR A 175 -2.54 5.02 9.62
N VAL A 176 -2.01 6.21 9.29
CA VAL A 176 -1.81 7.27 10.28
C VAL A 176 -3.13 7.70 10.92
N ARG A 177 -4.18 7.91 10.11
CA ARG A 177 -5.51 8.27 10.61
C ARG A 177 -6.13 7.18 11.47
N LEU A 178 -5.98 5.90 11.09
CA LEU A 178 -6.46 4.79 11.91
C LEU A 178 -5.71 4.69 13.24
N ALA A 179 -4.40 4.92 13.23
CA ALA A 179 -3.57 4.87 14.43
C ALA A 179 -3.98 5.90 15.49
N TRP A 180 -4.65 6.99 15.15
CA TRP A 180 -5.15 7.94 16.15
C TRP A 180 -6.23 7.34 17.07
N LYS A 181 -6.86 6.23 16.67
CA LYS A 181 -7.86 5.53 17.48
C LYS A 181 -7.23 4.50 18.43
N HIS A 182 -5.93 4.22 18.30
CA HIS A 182 -5.25 3.07 18.90
C HIS A 182 -3.94 3.53 19.55
N HIS A 183 -3.77 3.30 20.85
CA HIS A 183 -2.61 3.81 21.60
C HIS A 183 -1.76 2.67 22.17
N PHE A 184 -2.36 1.80 22.98
CA PHE A 184 -1.67 0.71 23.68
C PHE A 184 -2.46 -0.59 23.60
N ASP A 185 -2.91 -0.92 22.40
CA ASP A 185 -3.65 -2.14 22.07
C ASP A 185 -2.94 -2.91 20.96
N PHE A 186 -3.48 -4.08 20.62
CA PHE A 186 -2.95 -4.91 19.56
C PHE A 186 -3.02 -4.21 18.20
N GLU A 187 -4.13 -3.52 17.90
CA GLU A 187 -4.32 -2.78 16.67
C GLU A 187 -3.26 -1.68 16.45
N ALA A 188 -2.80 -1.00 17.51
CA ALA A 188 -1.69 -0.06 17.43
C ALA A 188 -0.40 -0.74 16.93
N VAL A 189 -0.11 -1.94 17.42
CA VAL A 189 1.03 -2.76 16.99
C VAL A 189 0.86 -3.19 15.53
N VAL A 190 -0.32 -3.65 15.14
CA VAL A 190 -0.63 -4.01 13.74
C VAL A 190 -0.38 -2.82 12.81
N LEU A 191 -0.92 -1.65 13.13
CA LEU A 191 -0.76 -0.42 12.34
C LEU A 191 0.71 0.05 12.29
N TYR A 192 1.48 -0.18 13.34
CA TYR A 192 2.93 0.01 13.30
C TYR A 192 3.58 -0.92 12.28
N VAL A 193 3.30 -2.23 12.37
CA VAL A 193 3.90 -3.25 11.49
C VAL A 193 3.52 -2.99 10.03
N LEU A 194 2.26 -2.69 9.73
CA LEU A 194 1.81 -2.37 8.36
C LEU A 194 2.49 -1.13 7.78
N ARG A 195 2.77 -0.11 8.59
CA ARG A 195 3.52 1.07 8.15
C ARG A 195 5.01 0.78 7.99
N TRP A 196 5.60 0.00 8.91
CA TRP A 196 6.98 -0.45 8.79
C TRP A 196 7.20 -1.19 7.47
N HIS A 197 6.24 -2.03 7.09
CA HIS A 197 6.22 -2.77 5.83
C HIS A 197 6.16 -1.91 4.58
N LEU A 198 5.35 -0.85 4.62
CA LEU A 198 5.37 0.14 3.55
C LEU A 198 6.78 0.72 3.41
N LEU A 199 7.40 1.19 4.50
CA LEU A 199 8.76 1.76 4.45
C LEU A 199 9.78 0.74 3.94
N ASP A 200 9.69 -0.48 4.43
CA ASP A 200 10.55 -1.59 4.04
C ASP A 200 10.49 -1.82 2.52
N ARG A 201 9.28 -1.91 1.95
CA ARG A 201 9.07 -1.91 0.50
C ARG A 201 9.75 -0.72 -0.15
N LEU A 202 9.42 0.50 0.26
CA LEU A 202 9.96 1.72 -0.36
C LEU A 202 11.50 1.71 -0.39
N THR A 203 12.13 1.25 0.69
CA THR A 203 13.59 1.15 0.80
C THR A 203 14.19 0.03 -0.05
N ARG A 204 13.47 -1.06 -0.31
CA ARG A 204 13.89 -2.14 -1.23
C ARG A 204 13.73 -1.76 -2.71
N TYR A 205 12.77 -0.90 -3.05
CA TYR A 205 12.57 -0.38 -4.41
C TYR A 205 13.44 0.84 -4.71
N ALA A 206 13.90 1.58 -3.69
CA ALA A 206 14.78 2.74 -3.84
C ALA A 206 16.10 2.47 -4.62
N PRO A 207 16.77 1.30 -4.56
CA PRO A 207 17.93 1.01 -5.41
C PRO A 207 17.57 0.94 -6.92
N ALA A 208 16.37 0.42 -7.26
CA ALA A 208 15.90 0.36 -8.64
C ALA A 208 15.49 1.76 -9.16
N ALA A 209 14.84 2.56 -8.31
CA ALA A 209 14.50 3.95 -8.62
C ALA A 209 15.72 4.89 -8.62
N ALA A 210 16.77 4.58 -7.84
CA ALA A 210 18.02 5.34 -7.84
C ALA A 210 18.79 5.19 -9.15
N SER A 211 18.82 3.99 -9.75
CA SER A 211 19.38 3.78 -11.09
C SER A 211 18.61 4.54 -12.17
N GLN A 212 17.28 4.63 -12.04
CA GLN A 212 16.44 5.38 -12.98
C GLN A 212 16.62 6.90 -12.80
N ARG A 213 16.68 7.40 -11.57
CA ARG A 213 17.00 8.81 -11.25
C ARG A 213 18.41 9.19 -11.68
N PHE A 214 19.38 8.29 -11.53
CA PHE A 214 20.74 8.48 -12.01
C PHE A 214 20.80 8.50 -13.54
N GLY A 215 20.06 7.62 -14.22
CA GLY A 215 19.91 7.63 -15.67
C GLY A 215 19.23 8.89 -16.20
N GLU A 216 18.18 9.37 -15.55
CA GLU A 216 17.48 10.62 -15.89
C GLU A 216 18.36 11.86 -15.62
N LEU A 217 19.12 11.88 -14.52
CA LEU A 217 20.07 12.95 -14.22
C LEU A 217 21.30 12.92 -15.16
N LEU A 218 21.76 11.74 -15.58
CA LEU A 218 22.81 11.60 -16.59
C LEU A 218 22.32 12.00 -17.97
N ALA A 219 21.10 11.64 -18.37
CA ALA A 219 20.51 12.06 -19.63
C ALA A 219 20.28 13.58 -19.66
N GLN A 220 19.86 14.19 -18.55
CA GLN A 220 19.71 15.64 -18.40
C GLN A 220 21.07 16.36 -18.29
N GLY A 221 22.11 15.72 -17.73
CA GLY A 221 23.46 16.27 -17.62
C GLY A 221 24.32 16.15 -18.88
N LEU A 222 24.15 15.07 -19.66
CA LEU A 222 24.90 14.79 -20.89
C LEU A 222 24.22 15.37 -22.15
N GLY A 223 22.89 15.55 -22.14
CA GLY A 223 22.16 16.22 -23.24
C GLY A 223 22.47 17.71 -23.39
N GLY A 224 23.18 18.31 -22.42
CA GLY A 224 23.64 19.70 -22.47
C GLY A 224 25.09 19.89 -22.91
N GLN A 225 25.89 18.82 -23.05
CA GLN A 225 27.32 18.94 -23.37
C GLN A 225 27.64 18.91 -24.87
N ASP A 226 26.71 18.48 -25.73
CA ASP A 226 26.90 18.50 -27.20
C ASP A 226 26.90 19.91 -27.80
N ARG A 227 26.50 20.94 -27.03
CA ARG A 227 26.57 22.35 -27.46
C ARG A 227 27.80 23.10 -26.98
N LEU A 228 28.69 22.47 -26.22
CA LEU A 228 29.90 23.11 -25.68
C LEU A 228 31.17 22.80 -26.48
N PHE A 229 31.12 21.89 -27.46
CA PHE A 229 32.29 21.47 -28.23
C PHE A 229 32.24 21.72 -29.75
N THR A 230 31.28 22.48 -30.26
CA THR A 230 31.34 22.97 -31.65
C THR A 230 32.08 24.31 -31.71
N ALA A 231 33.40 24.24 -31.87
CA ALA A 231 34.22 25.40 -32.20
C ALA A 231 33.95 25.85 -33.67
N PRO A 232 33.81 27.15 -33.96
CA PRO A 232 33.76 27.62 -35.34
C PRO A 232 35.17 27.58 -35.97
N SER A 233 35.26 26.98 -37.16
CA SER A 233 36.44 27.07 -38.03
C SER A 233 36.60 28.50 -38.58
N PRO A 234 37.84 29.03 -38.64
CA PRO A 234 38.26 29.92 -39.71
C PRO A 234 38.76 29.15 -40.93
#